data_AF-A0A3B9G643-F1
#
_entry.id   AF-A0A3B9G643-F1
#
_cell.length_a   1.000
_cell.length_b   1.000
_cell.length_c   1.000
_cell.angle_alpha   90.00
_cell.angle_beta   90.00
_cell.angle_gamma   90.00
#
_symmetry.space_group_name_H-M   'P 1'
#
loop_
_entity.id
_entity.type
_entity.pdbx_description
1 polymer ?
#
loop_
_entity_poly.entity_id
_entity_poly.type
_entity_poly.pdbx_seq_one_letter_code
_entity_poly.pdbx_strand_id
1 'polypeptide(L)'
;MNSSDPYRIPGLELIDHAFEAPLDYLDPRGRQIDLFVREVRDLDPKSSEKPFLVFLQGGPGFRAPIPIQKTGWLKRALTEYRVLMYDTRGNGLSTSVDHQTLGLEGDAAAQAEYLTHFRQDNIVRDAELIRSKLSPGMPWSTIGQ
;
A
#
# COMPACT_ATOMS: atom_id res chain seq x y z
N MET A 1 10.44 -6.82 -4.28
CA MET A 1 10.18 -5.37 -4.14
C MET A 1 10.86 -4.67 -5.29
N ASN A 2 10.11 -3.90 -6.05
CA ASN A 2 10.62 -3.02 -7.10
C ASN A 2 10.27 -1.57 -6.72
N SER A 3 11.15 -0.61 -7.01
CA SER A 3 10.91 0.81 -6.70
C SER A 3 11.20 1.66 -7.92
N SER A 4 10.39 2.68 -8.16
CA SER A 4 10.71 3.71 -9.14
C SER A 4 11.92 4.56 -8.70
N ASP A 5 12.52 5.28 -9.64
CA ASP A 5 13.34 6.43 -9.29
C ASP A 5 12.47 7.48 -8.55
N PRO A 6 13.04 8.24 -7.60
CA PRO A 6 12.31 9.34 -6.98
C PRO A 6 11.92 10.40 -8.01
N TYR A 7 10.67 10.85 -7.94
CA TYR A 7 10.17 11.93 -8.78
C TYR A 7 9.47 13.00 -7.95
N ARG A 8 9.40 14.22 -8.46
CA ARG A 8 8.93 15.38 -7.71
C ARG A 8 7.64 15.94 -8.26
N ILE A 9 6.80 16.37 -7.33
CA ILE A 9 5.64 17.22 -7.57
C ILE A 9 5.78 18.48 -6.69
N PRO A 10 4.95 19.53 -6.87
CA PRO A 10 5.08 20.74 -6.06
C PRO A 10 5.06 20.47 -4.55
N GLY A 11 6.24 20.61 -3.92
CA GLY A 11 6.44 20.47 -2.49
C GLY A 11 6.61 19.04 -1.95
N LEU A 12 6.65 18.00 -2.80
CA LEU A 12 6.78 16.60 -2.37
C LEU A 12 7.75 15.82 -3.29
N GLU A 13 8.44 14.85 -2.72
CA GLU A 13 9.16 13.81 -3.45
C GLU A 13 8.44 12.47 -3.24
N LEU A 14 8.23 11.75 -4.34
CA LEU A 14 7.44 10.52 -4.38
C LEU A 14 8.30 9.37 -4.88
N ILE A 15 8.08 8.19 -4.31
CA ILE A 15 8.66 6.92 -4.77
C ILE A 15 7.55 5.88 -4.79
N ASP A 16 7.41 5.19 -5.91
CA ASP A 16 6.41 4.13 -6.05
C ASP A 16 7.08 2.77 -5.80
N HIS A 17 6.49 1.96 -4.92
CA HIS A 17 6.97 0.64 -4.56
C HIS A 17 5.95 -0.43 -4.93
N ALA A 18 6.43 -1.52 -5.52
CA ALA A 18 5.67 -2.74 -5.77
C ALA A 18 6.24 -3.92 -4.98
N PHE A 19 5.37 -4.73 -4.40
CA PHE A 19 5.70 -5.94 -3.65
C PHE A 19 4.88 -7.11 -4.17
N GLU A 20 5.46 -8.31 -4.15
CA GLU A 20 4.70 -9.54 -4.36
C GLU A 20 4.27 -10.09 -3.00
N ALA A 21 3.03 -10.54 -2.91
CA ALA A 21 2.47 -11.22 -1.76
C ALA A 21 1.62 -12.42 -2.22
N PRO A 22 1.47 -13.46 -1.39
CA PRO A 22 0.57 -14.55 -1.73
C PRO A 22 -0.88 -14.08 -1.68
N LEU A 23 -1.69 -14.56 -2.64
CA LEU A 23 -3.13 -14.41 -2.60
C LEU A 23 -3.67 -15.05 -1.31
N ASP A 24 -3.31 -16.31 -1.09
CA ASP A 24 -3.62 -17.06 0.13
C ASP A 24 -2.37 -17.25 1.00
N TYR A 25 -2.38 -16.68 2.21
CA TYR A 25 -1.29 -16.85 3.17
C TYR A 25 -1.20 -18.26 3.77
N LEU A 26 -2.23 -19.11 3.61
CA LEU A 26 -2.16 -20.53 3.96
C LEU A 26 -1.43 -21.37 2.91
N ASP A 27 -1.37 -20.88 1.67
CA ASP A 27 -0.51 -21.44 0.61
C ASP A 27 0.43 -20.37 0.01
N PRO A 28 1.54 -20.03 0.72
CA PRO A 28 2.45 -18.98 0.28
C PRO A 28 3.13 -19.23 -1.08
N ARG A 29 3.11 -20.47 -1.58
CA ARG A 29 3.71 -20.86 -2.87
C ARG A 29 2.69 -20.85 -4.01
N GLY A 30 1.43 -20.56 -3.71
CA GLY A 30 0.36 -20.46 -4.69
C GLY A 30 0.39 -19.15 -5.48
N ARG A 31 -0.77 -18.74 -5.98
CA ARG A 31 -0.93 -17.51 -6.77
C ARG A 31 -0.42 -16.29 -6.00
N GLN A 32 0.38 -15.47 -6.67
CA GLN A 32 0.87 -14.20 -6.15
C GLN A 32 0.00 -13.04 -6.64
N ILE A 33 0.00 -11.97 -5.87
CA ILE A 33 -0.61 -10.67 -6.20
C ILE A 33 0.43 -9.57 -6.01
N ASP A 34 0.22 -8.47 -6.72
CA ASP A 34 1.00 -7.25 -6.58
C ASP A 34 0.38 -6.33 -5.54
N LEU A 35 1.21 -5.78 -4.68
CA LEU A 35 0.87 -4.74 -3.72
C LEU A 35 1.63 -3.47 -4.07
N PHE A 36 0.92 -2.35 -4.04
CA PHE A 36 1.42 -1.03 -4.35
C PHE A 36 1.42 -0.13 -3.12
N VAL A 37 2.55 0.57 -2.93
CA VAL A 37 2.69 1.60 -1.90
C VAL A 37 3.40 2.79 -2.51
N ARG A 38 2.86 3.98 -2.32
CA ARG A 38 3.55 5.23 -2.65
C ARG A 38 4.16 5.84 -1.40
N GLU A 39 5.48 5.94 -1.38
CA GLU A 39 6.21 6.70 -0.38
C GLU A 39 6.17 8.19 -0.73
N VAL A 40 5.82 9.01 0.26
CA VAL A 40 5.73 10.47 0.19
C VAL A 40 6.71 11.06 1.16
N ARG A 41 7.62 11.88 0.64
CA ARG A 41 8.65 12.58 1.42
C ARG A 41 8.49 14.08 1.27
N ASP A 42 9.00 14.77 2.29
CA ASP A 42 9.31 16.18 2.15
C ASP A 42 10.54 16.38 1.25
N LEU A 43 10.70 17.58 0.68
CA LEU A 43 11.86 17.93 -0.14
C LEU A 43 13.14 18.16 0.69
N ASP A 44 13.04 18.24 2.02
CA ASP A 44 14.20 18.22 2.92
C ASP A 44 15.03 16.93 2.70
N PRO A 45 16.34 17.03 2.39
CA PRO A 45 17.22 15.88 2.23
C PRO A 45 17.23 14.90 3.42
N LYS A 46 16.94 15.37 4.64
CA LYS A 46 16.85 14.54 5.85
C LYS A 46 15.58 13.67 5.90
N SER A 47 14.67 13.83 4.95
CA SER A 47 13.39 13.09 4.94
C SER A 47 13.55 11.59 4.74
N SER A 48 14.65 11.16 4.11
CA SER A 48 14.98 9.73 3.95
C SER A 48 15.30 9.03 5.27
N GLU A 49 15.71 9.78 6.29
CA GLU A 49 16.07 9.28 7.63
C GLU A 49 14.85 9.18 8.56
N LYS A 50 13.72 9.78 8.18
CA LYS A 50 12.51 9.81 9.01
C LYS A 50 11.85 8.42 9.12
N PRO A 51 11.18 8.12 10.24
CA PRO A 51 10.37 6.91 10.37
C PRO A 51 9.18 6.93 9.41
N PHE A 52 8.63 5.74 9.14
CA PHE A 52 7.44 5.59 8.31
C PHE A 52 6.15 5.84 9.09
N LEU A 53 5.20 6.49 8.43
CA LEU A 53 3.80 6.56 8.81
C LEU A 53 2.94 5.95 7.69
N VAL A 54 2.27 4.83 7.94
CA VAL A 54 1.38 4.20 6.96
C VAL A 54 -0.01 4.80 7.06
N PHE A 55 -0.53 5.28 5.94
CA PHE A 55 -1.90 5.71 5.82
C PHE A 55 -2.79 4.52 5.41
N LEU A 56 -3.76 4.19 6.25
CA LEU A 56 -4.74 3.13 6.05
C LEU A 56 -6.09 3.76 5.68
N GLN A 57 -6.43 3.72 4.40
CA GLN A 57 -7.71 4.24 3.90
C GLN A 57 -8.89 3.43 4.46
N GLY A 58 -9.83 4.11 5.11
CA GLY A 58 -11.10 3.52 5.56
C GLY A 58 -12.18 3.47 4.47
N GLY A 59 -13.34 2.92 4.84
CA GLY A 59 -14.44 2.58 3.94
C GLY A 59 -13.98 1.56 2.89
N PRO A 60 -14.14 0.24 3.06
CA PRO A 60 -13.47 -0.71 2.18
C PRO A 60 -13.79 -0.48 0.70
N GLY A 61 -12.83 -0.75 -0.19
CA GLY A 61 -13.00 -0.61 -1.64
C GLY A 61 -12.34 0.64 -2.26
N PHE A 62 -11.66 1.47 -1.46
CA PHE A 62 -10.94 2.64 -1.98
C PHE A 62 -9.43 2.46 -1.92
N ARG A 63 -8.77 2.98 -2.96
CA ARG A 63 -7.32 3.19 -2.98
C ARG A 63 -6.91 4.33 -2.02
N ALA A 64 -5.62 4.40 -1.67
CA ALA A 64 -5.12 5.52 -0.90
C ALA A 64 -5.21 6.85 -1.69
N PRO A 65 -5.39 8.00 -1.02
CA PRO A 65 -5.42 9.30 -1.67
C PRO A 65 -4.15 9.57 -2.47
N ILE A 66 -4.30 10.14 -3.66
CA ILE A 66 -3.16 10.55 -4.49
C ILE A 66 -2.65 11.90 -3.94
N PRO A 67 -1.45 11.97 -3.35
CA PRO A 67 -0.91 13.22 -2.87
C PRO A 67 -0.55 14.10 -4.06
N ILE A 68 -1.28 15.20 -4.25
CA ILE A 68 -1.03 16.18 -5.33
C ILE A 68 -0.44 17.50 -4.81
N GLN A 69 -0.54 17.75 -3.49
CA GLN A 69 -0.06 18.96 -2.84
C GLN A 69 0.35 18.67 -1.39
N LYS A 70 1.32 19.43 -0.86
CA LYS A 70 1.74 19.39 0.55
C LYS A 70 0.81 20.22 1.45
N THR A 71 -0.37 19.69 1.78
CA THR A 71 -1.40 20.39 2.58
C THR A 71 -1.98 19.51 3.69
N GLY A 72 -2.85 20.10 4.53
CA GLY A 72 -3.61 19.39 5.56
C GLY A 72 -2.77 18.58 6.55
N TRP A 73 -3.28 17.41 6.94
CA TRP A 73 -2.60 16.48 7.85
C TRP A 73 -1.28 15.97 7.27
N LEU A 74 -1.20 15.77 5.94
CA LEU A 74 0.00 15.29 5.27
C LEU A 74 1.17 16.27 5.46
N LYS A 75 0.92 17.57 5.30
CA LYS A 75 1.94 18.61 5.56
C LYS A 75 2.52 18.51 6.98
N ARG A 76 1.67 18.23 7.97
CA ARG A 76 2.10 18.08 9.38
C ARG A 76 2.84 16.77 9.61
N ALA A 77 2.34 15.66 9.05
CA ALA A 77 3.00 14.36 9.17
C ALA A 77 4.42 14.38 8.61
N LEU A 78 4.61 15.02 7.44
CA LEU A 78 5.90 15.09 6.76
C LEU A 78 7.00 15.85 7.50
N THR A 79 6.69 16.57 8.58
CA THR A 79 7.73 17.17 9.43
C THR A 79 8.48 16.10 10.24
N GLU A 80 7.81 15.01 10.61
CA GLU A 80 8.34 13.94 11.48
C GLU A 80 8.47 12.60 10.77
N TYR A 81 7.67 12.35 9.75
CA TYR A 81 7.57 11.07 9.06
C TYR A 81 7.84 11.22 7.57
N ARG A 82 8.11 10.08 6.94
CA ARG A 82 7.81 9.83 5.53
C ARG A 82 6.55 8.97 5.47
N VAL A 83 5.60 9.32 4.61
CA VAL A 83 4.26 8.74 4.63
C VAL A 83 4.13 7.68 3.55
N LEU A 84 3.59 6.51 3.89
CA LEU A 84 3.28 5.45 2.94
C LEU A 84 1.78 5.47 2.63
N MET A 85 1.43 5.81 1.40
CA MET A 85 0.08 5.69 0.86
C MET A 85 -0.09 4.26 0.33
N TYR A 86 -0.72 3.41 1.13
CA TYR A 86 -0.87 1.99 0.84
C TYR A 86 -2.20 1.71 0.15
N ASP A 87 -2.14 1.28 -1.11
CA ASP A 87 -3.28 0.68 -1.80
C ASP A 87 -3.44 -0.74 -1.27
N THR A 88 -4.43 -1.01 -0.42
CA THR A 88 -4.62 -2.35 0.16
C THR A 88 -4.94 -3.39 -0.93
N ARG A 89 -4.67 -4.68 -0.69
CA ARG A 89 -4.96 -5.75 -1.68
C ARG A 89 -6.37 -5.60 -2.25
N GLY A 90 -6.49 -5.69 -3.57
CA GLY A 90 -7.76 -5.56 -4.29
C GLY A 90 -8.17 -4.14 -4.61
N ASN A 91 -7.39 -3.12 -4.21
CA ASN A 91 -7.69 -1.72 -4.42
C ASN A 91 -6.59 -1.00 -5.19
N GLY A 92 -6.96 0.01 -5.98
CA GLY A 92 -6.01 0.91 -6.64
C GLY A 92 -5.05 0.19 -7.58
N LEU A 93 -3.76 0.25 -7.26
CA LEU A 93 -2.72 -0.43 -8.05
C LEU A 93 -2.31 -1.79 -7.47
N SER A 94 -2.94 -2.24 -6.38
CA SER A 94 -2.67 -3.54 -5.75
C SER A 94 -3.63 -4.60 -6.24
N THR A 95 -3.28 -5.28 -7.35
CA THR A 95 -4.10 -6.32 -8.04
C THR A 95 -5.59 -6.07 -7.85
N SER A 96 -6.08 -5.00 -8.48
CA SER A 96 -7.44 -4.50 -8.27
C SER A 96 -8.51 -5.56 -8.56
N VAL A 97 -9.55 -5.56 -7.72
CA VAL A 97 -10.74 -6.37 -7.92
C VAL A 97 -11.91 -5.46 -8.28
N ASP A 98 -12.36 -5.59 -9.51
CA ASP A 98 -13.51 -4.91 -10.11
C ASP A 98 -14.38 -5.93 -10.87
N HIS A 99 -15.48 -5.46 -11.47
CA HIS A 99 -16.39 -6.32 -12.23
C HIS A 99 -15.69 -7.08 -13.37
N GLN A 100 -14.72 -6.45 -14.04
CA GLN A 100 -14.07 -7.05 -15.21
C GLN A 100 -13.08 -8.12 -14.78
N THR A 101 -12.25 -7.83 -13.79
CA THR A 101 -11.24 -8.74 -13.23
C THR A 101 -11.88 -9.90 -12.49
N LEU A 102 -12.93 -9.67 -11.70
CA LEU A 102 -13.64 -10.73 -10.99
C LEU A 102 -14.32 -11.71 -11.96
N GLY A 103 -14.80 -11.24 -13.11
CA GLY A 103 -15.35 -12.09 -14.16
C GLY A 103 -14.36 -13.12 -14.74
N LEU A 104 -13.05 -12.94 -14.51
CA LEU A 104 -12.00 -13.87 -14.93
C LEU A 104 -11.79 -15.03 -13.94
N GLU A 105 -12.34 -14.94 -12.72
CA GLU A 105 -12.12 -15.91 -11.64
C GLU A 105 -13.03 -17.15 -11.74
N GLY A 106 -13.84 -17.25 -12.81
CA GLY A 106 -14.71 -18.39 -13.08
C GLY A 106 -16.15 -18.17 -12.65
N ASP A 107 -16.79 -19.22 -12.10
CA ASP A 107 -18.19 -19.17 -11.68
C ASP A 107 -18.37 -18.42 -10.35
N ALA A 108 -19.63 -18.28 -9.91
CA ALA A 108 -19.95 -17.55 -8.69
C ALA A 108 -19.31 -18.14 -7.42
N ALA A 109 -19.07 -19.45 -7.37
CA ALA A 109 -18.44 -20.08 -6.22
C ALA A 109 -16.94 -19.75 -6.18
N ALA A 110 -16.26 -19.84 -7.33
CA ALA A 110 -14.85 -19.48 -7.45
C ALA A 110 -14.61 -17.99 -7.18
N GLN A 111 -15.50 -17.12 -7.68
CA GLN A 111 -15.47 -15.68 -7.37
C GLN A 111 -15.63 -15.40 -5.88
N ALA A 112 -16.58 -16.07 -5.22
CA ALA A 112 -16.79 -15.91 -3.78
C ALA A 112 -15.58 -16.37 -2.97
N GLU A 113 -14.97 -17.51 -3.34
CA GLU A 113 -13.74 -18.01 -2.73
C GLU A 113 -12.58 -17.03 -2.91
N TYR A 114 -12.35 -16.54 -4.13
CA TYR A 114 -11.32 -15.55 -4.44
C TYR A 114 -11.45 -14.30 -3.55
N LEU A 115 -12.67 -13.76 -3.42
CA LEU A 115 -12.95 -12.58 -2.60
C LEU A 115 -12.68 -12.80 -1.10
N THR A 116 -12.67 -14.04 -0.60
CA THR A 116 -12.33 -14.30 0.80
C THR A 116 -10.89 -13.93 1.15
N HIS A 117 -9.98 -13.91 0.16
CA HIS A 117 -8.58 -13.57 0.36
C HIS A 117 -8.32 -12.06 0.48
N PHE A 118 -9.33 -11.20 0.25
CA PHE A 118 -9.22 -9.74 0.30
C PHE A 118 -9.68 -9.13 1.64
N ARG A 119 -9.78 -9.95 2.68
CA ARG A 119 -10.22 -9.54 4.02
C ARG A 119 -9.11 -8.84 4.80
N GLN A 120 -9.51 -8.15 5.87
CA GLN A 120 -8.64 -7.30 6.69
C GLN A 120 -7.47 -8.04 7.33
N ASP A 121 -7.64 -9.32 7.69
CA ASP A 121 -6.55 -10.13 8.25
C ASP A 121 -5.40 -10.29 7.26
N ASN A 122 -5.70 -10.48 5.98
CA ASN A 122 -4.68 -10.51 4.94
C ASN A 122 -4.09 -9.12 4.63
N ILE A 123 -4.88 -8.05 4.73
CA ILE A 123 -4.35 -6.67 4.62
C ILE A 123 -3.31 -6.39 5.73
N VAL A 124 -3.52 -6.91 6.94
CA VAL A 124 -2.55 -6.79 8.03
C VAL A 124 -1.28 -7.60 7.72
N ARG A 125 -1.41 -8.82 7.19
CA ARG A 125 -0.26 -9.64 6.77
C ARG A 125 0.54 -8.98 5.66
N ASP A 126 -0.12 -8.36 4.69
CA ASP A 126 0.51 -7.56 3.63
C ASP A 126 1.29 -6.39 4.21
N ALA A 127 0.67 -5.65 5.14
CA ALA A 127 1.29 -4.51 5.79
C ALA A 127 2.57 -4.94 6.53
N GLU A 128 2.56 -6.07 7.27
CA GLU A 128 3.78 -6.60 7.89
C GLU A 128 4.83 -7.07 6.87
N LEU A 129 4.41 -7.65 5.74
CA LEU A 129 5.32 -7.99 4.64
C LEU A 129 6.01 -6.72 4.13
N ILE A 130 5.25 -5.66 3.83
CA ILE A 130 5.76 -4.37 3.36
C ILE A 130 6.71 -3.76 4.40
N ARG A 131 6.30 -3.72 5.68
CA ARG A 131 7.11 -3.18 6.78
C ARG A 131 8.44 -3.92 6.88
N SER A 132 8.43 -5.25 6.81
CA SER A 132 9.64 -6.06 6.92
C SER A 132 10.68 -5.73 5.84
N LYS A 133 10.23 -5.27 4.66
CA LYS A 133 11.09 -4.89 3.54
C LYS A 133 11.55 -3.43 3.60
N LEU A 134 10.66 -2.50 3.95
CA LEU A 134 10.97 -1.06 3.99
C LEU A 134 11.66 -0.63 5.29
N SER A 135 11.29 -1.25 6.41
CA SER A 135 11.76 -0.89 7.76
C SER A 135 12.19 -2.16 8.53
N PRO A 136 13.26 -2.84 8.06
CA PRO A 136 13.69 -4.10 8.65
C PRO A 136 14.07 -3.92 10.11
N GLY A 137 13.47 -4.73 11.00
CA GLY A 137 13.73 -4.68 12.44
C GLY A 137 13.15 -3.45 13.16
N MET A 138 12.48 -2.55 12.45
CA MET A 138 11.97 -1.30 13.01
C MET A 138 10.45 -1.22 12.89
N PRO A 139 9.75 -0.75 13.94
CA PRO A 139 8.32 -0.50 13.85
C PRO A 139 8.05 0.72 12.96
N TRP A 140 6.84 0.79 12.42
CA TRP A 140 6.29 1.99 11.81
C TRP A 140 5.11 2.52 12.64
N SER A 141 4.68 3.74 12.34
CA SER A 141 3.42 4.27 12.85
C SER A 141 2.31 4.08 11.82
N THR A 142 1.06 4.02 12.26
CA THR A 142 -0.11 3.94 11.37
C THR A 142 -1.09 5.06 11.67
N ILE A 143 -1.73 5.60 10.65
CA ILE A 143 -2.87 6.51 10.76
C ILE A 143 -3.98 5.98 9.86
N GLY A 144 -5.22 6.01 10.35
CA GLY A 144 -6.40 5.59 9.60
C GLY A 144 -7.46 6.68 9.59
N GLN A 145 -8.37 6.59 8.62
CA GLN A 145 -9.57 7.43 8.52
C GLN A 145 -10.82 6.56 8.58
#